data_AF-A0A2V7NVF9-F1
#
_entry.id   AF-A0A2V7NVF9-F1
#
_cell.length_a   1.000
_cell.length_b   1.000
_cell.length_c   1.000
_cell.angle_alpha   90.00
_cell.angle_beta   90.00
_cell.angle_gamma   90.00
#
_symmetry.space_group_name_H-M   'P 1'
#
loop_
_entity.id
_entity.type
_entity.pdbx_description
1 polymer ?
#
loop_
_entity_poly.entity_id
_entity_poly.type
_entity_poly.pdbx_seq_one_letter_code
_entity_poly.pdbx_strand_id
1 'polypeptide(L)' 'RLRPILMTVLTTVVGLLPMALAFGVGTEANQPLAIAVIGGLLVSTFFTLILIPTLYVMLEERFPRTIREAGGDVVSRGAP' A
#
# COMPACT_ATOMS: atom_id res chain seq x y z
N ARG A 1 9.07 2.26 6.62
CA ARG A 1 7.64 2.61 6.54
C ARG A 1 6.72 1.37 6.46
N LEU A 2 7.22 0.16 6.77
CA LEU A 2 6.48 -1.12 6.71
C LEU A 2 5.72 -1.47 7.99
N ARG A 3 6.07 -0.85 9.12
CA ARG A 3 5.42 -1.07 10.43
C ARG A 3 3.88 -0.89 10.37
N PRO A 4 3.32 0.11 9.67
CA PRO A 4 1.87 0.31 9.59
C PRO A 4 1.12 -0.79 8.81
N ILE A 5 1.77 -1.43 7.83
CA ILE A 5 1.12 -2.42 6.96
C ILE A 5 1.08 -3.78 7.63
N LEU A 6 2.16 -4.15 8.34
CA LEU A 6 2.14 -5.32 9.22
C LEU A 6 1.07 -5.18 10.31
N MET A 7 0.86 -3.96 10.83
CA MET A 7 -0.15 -3.68 11.84
C MET A 7 -1.58 -3.84 11.32
N THR A 8 -1.90 -3.34 10.12
CA THR A 8 -3.23 -3.53 9.52
C THR A 8 -3.48 -4.98 9.14
N VAL A 9 -2.53 -5.66 8.50
CA VAL A 9 -2.69 -7.08 8.13
C VAL A 9 -2.90 -7.95 9.36
N LEU A 10 -2.13 -7.76 10.43
CA LEU A 10 -2.32 -8.47 11.70
C LEU A 10 -3.71 -8.20 12.29
N THR A 11 -4.17 -6.95 12.26
CA THR A 11 -5.51 -6.57 12.75
C THR A 11 -6.62 -7.22 11.94
N THR A 12 -6.51 -7.24 10.61
CA THR A 12 -7.47 -7.88 9.69
C THR A 12 -7.50 -9.40 9.90
N VAL A 13 -6.32 -10.04 10.00
CA VAL A 13 -6.22 -11.47 10.26
C VAL A 13 -6.83 -11.81 11.61
N VAL A 14 -6.53 -11.09 12.69
CA VAL A 14 -7.10 -11.33 14.02
C VAL A 14 -8.62 -11.09 14.06
N GLY A 15 -9.12 -10.04 13.41
CA GLY A 15 -10.55 -9.72 13.38
C GLY A 15 -11.38 -10.69 12.54
N LEU A 16 -10.78 -11.30 11.51
CA LEU A 16 -11.45 -12.27 10.65
C LEU A 16 -11.13 -13.72 11.01
N LEU A 17 -10.14 -13.96 11.89
CA LEU A 17 -9.82 -15.27 12.45
C LEU A 17 -11.04 -15.98 13.06
N PRO A 18 -11.86 -15.33 13.91
CA PRO A 18 -13.03 -15.99 14.47
C PRO A 18 -14.12 -16.25 13.43
N MET A 19 -14.24 -15.42 12.39
CA MET A 19 -15.18 -15.66 11.28
C MET A 19 -14.71 -16.79 10.35
N ALA A 20 -13.40 -16.92 10.12
CA ALA A 20 -12.82 -18.00 9.32
C ALA A 20 -12.90 -19.36 10.04
N LEU A 21 -12.76 -19.36 11.37
CA LEU A 21 -12.88 -20.54 12.24
C LEU A 21 -14.32 -20.82 12.70
N ALA A 22 -15.26 -19.89 12.52
CA ALA A 22 -16.68 -20.11 12.80
C ALA A 22 -17.30 -21.08 11.77
N PHE A 23 -17.09 -22.37 12.01
CA PHE A 23 -17.84 -23.48 11.40
C PHE A 23 -19.24 -23.54 12.03
N GLY A 24 -20.07 -22.52 11.78
CA GLY A 24 -21.45 -22.45 12.23
C GLY A 24 -22.43 -22.79 11.11
N VAL A 25 -23.38 -23.70 11.36
CA VAL A 25 -24.41 -24.13 10.40
C VAL A 25 -25.16 -22.91 9.85
N GLY A 26 -25.02 -22.63 8.55
CA GLY A 26 -25.56 -21.42 7.89
C GLY A 26 -24.51 -20.43 7.35
N THR A 27 -23.21 -20.65 7.56
CA THR A 27 -22.13 -19.78 7.01
C THR A 27 -21.51 -20.29 5.70
N GLU A 28 -22.03 -21.37 5.12
CA GLU A 28 -21.50 -22.05 3.93
C GLU A 28 -21.26 -21.11 2.72
N ALA A 29 -22.11 -20.09 2.57
CA ALA A 29 -21.98 -19.07 1.52
C ALA A 29 -21.13 -17.85 1.94
N ASN A 30 -21.08 -17.52 3.24
CA ASN A 30 -20.40 -16.33 3.76
C ASN A 30 -18.91 -16.59 4.06
N GLN A 31 -18.54 -17.84 4.32
CA GLN A 31 -17.17 -18.27 4.56
C GLN A 31 -16.25 -18.04 3.34
N PRO A 32 -16.60 -18.47 2.11
CA PRO A 32 -15.77 -18.20 0.93
C PRO A 32 -15.71 -16.71 0.58
N LEU A 33 -16.77 -15.94 0.83
CA LEU A 33 -16.81 -14.50 0.60
C LEU A 33 -15.84 -13.76 1.54
N ALA A 34 -15.84 -14.11 2.83
CA ALA A 34 -14.90 -13.53 3.79
C ALA A 34 -13.44 -13.85 3.43
N ILE A 35 -13.15 -15.11 3.05
CA ILE A 35 -11.81 -15.54 2.62
C ILE A 35 -11.35 -14.78 1.37
N ALA A 36 -12.24 -14.61 0.37
CA ALA A 36 -11.94 -13.87 -0.85
C ALA A 36 -11.60 -12.39 -0.57
N VAL A 37 -12.33 -11.75 0.34
CA VAL A 37 -12.06 -10.36 0.73
C VAL A 37 -10.73 -10.24 1.47
N ILE A 38 -10.44 -11.13 2.43
CA ILE A 38 -9.16 -11.14 3.15
C ILE A 38 -7.99 -11.32 2.18
N GLY A 39 -8.08 -12.33 1.30
CA GLY A 39 -7.06 -12.60 0.30
C GLY A 39 -6.88 -11.45 -0.68
N GLY A 40 -7.98 -10.89 -1.18
CA GLY A 40 -7.96 -9.74 -2.10
C GLY A 40 -7.34 -8.49 -1.47
N LEU A 41 -7.66 -8.20 -0.20
CA LEU A 41 -7.07 -7.07 0.52
C LEU A 41 -5.57 -7.28 0.79
N LEU A 42 -5.16 -8.49 1.17
CA LEU A 42 -3.76 -8.86 1.33
C LEU A 42 -2.98 -8.69 0.03
N VAL A 43 -3.49 -9.27 -1.07
CA VAL A 43 -2.85 -9.21 -2.39
C VAL A 43 -2.81 -7.77 -2.90
N SER A 44 -3.90 -7.00 -2.82
CA SER A 44 -3.95 -5.60 -3.25
C SER A 44 -2.98 -4.72 -2.47
N THR A 45 -2.85 -4.95 -1.17
CA THR A 45 -1.90 -4.22 -0.31
C THR A 45 -0.46 -4.56 -0.68
N PHE A 46 -0.15 -5.84 -0.87
CA PHE A 46 1.19 -6.30 -1.28
C PHE A 46 1.55 -5.78 -2.67
N PHE A 47 0.59 -5.83 -3.59
CA PHE A 47 0.74 -5.31 -4.94
C PHE A 47 0.97 -3.81 -4.91
N THR A 48 0.20 -3.03 -4.14
CA THR A 48 0.39 -1.57 -4.00
C THR A 48 1.76 -1.22 -3.41
N LEU A 49 2.21 -1.99 -2.41
CA LEU A 49 3.53 -1.83 -1.79
C LEU A 49 4.69 -2.00 -2.78
N ILE A 50 4.52 -2.83 -3.81
CA ILE A 50 5.51 -3.06 -4.87
C ILE A 50 5.27 -2.09 -6.03
N LEU A 51 4.00 -1.85 -6.39
CA LEU A 51 3.57 -1.01 -7.49
C LEU A 51 4.00 0.44 -7.26
N ILE A 52 3.79 1.01 -6.06
CA ILE A 52 4.19 2.39 -5.77
C ILE A 52 5.70 2.63 -5.93
N PRO A 53 6.62 1.84 -5.33
CA PRO A 53 8.05 2.05 -5.52
C PRO A 53 8.49 1.76 -6.96
N THR A 54 7.94 0.73 -7.63
CA THR A 54 8.24 0.47 -9.04
C THR A 54 7.81 1.62 -9.93
N LEU A 55 6.60 2.14 -9.73
CA LEU A 55 6.11 3.32 -10.45
C LEU A 55 6.96 4.55 -10.13
N TYR A 56 7.41 4.72 -8.89
CA TYR A 56 8.28 5.82 -8.50
C TYR A 56 9.63 5.76 -9.22
N VAL A 57 10.26 4.58 -9.29
CA VAL A 57 11.52 4.38 -10.02
C VAL A 57 11.33 4.58 -11.52
N MET A 58 10.27 4.01 -12.12
CA MET A 58 9.97 4.22 -13.55
C MET A 58 9.69 5.69 -13.89
N LEU A 59 8.95 6.40 -13.03
CA LEU A 59 8.67 7.81 -13.21
C LEU A 59 9.92 8.66 -12.97
N GLU A 60 10.78 8.32 -12.01
CA GLU A 60 12.03 9.03 -11.75
C GLU A 60 13.04 8.84 -12.90
N GLU A 61 13.11 7.65 -13.49
CA GLU A 61 13.92 7.41 -14.69
C GLU A 61 13.37 8.15 -15.93
N ARG A 62 12.05 8.38 -16.02
CA ARG A 62 11.41 9.05 -17.15
C ARG A 62 11.22 10.56 -16.97
N PHE A 63 11.21 11.06 -15.73
CA PHE A 63 11.17 12.48 -15.35
C PHE A 63 12.41 12.82 -14.50
N PRO A 64 13.60 12.96 -15.13
CA PRO A 64 14.72 13.63 -14.48
C PRO A 64 14.23 15.01 -14.03
N ARG A 65 14.40 15.27 -12.73
CA ARG A 65 13.87 16.44 -12.03
C ARG A 65 14.50 17.75 -12.54
N THR A 66 14.01 18.30 -13.63
CA THR A 66 14.37 19.67 -14.07
C THR A 66 13.80 20.76 -13.14
N ILE A 67 12.92 20.42 -12.20
CA ILE A 67 12.25 21.38 -11.30
C ILE A 67 13.09 21.77 -10.06
N ARG A 68 14.37 21.37 -9.96
CA ARG A 68 15.26 21.82 -8.87
C ARG A 68 16.24 22.93 -9.26
N GLU A 69 16.34 23.28 -10.55
CA GLU A 69 17.31 24.28 -11.01
C GLU A 69 16.71 25.71 -11.04
N ALA A 70 15.43 25.88 -11.31
CA ALA A 70 14.82 27.22 -11.41
C ALA A 70 14.71 28.01 -10.07
N GLY A 71 14.87 27.35 -8.92
CA GLY A 71 14.74 27.98 -7.60
C GLY A 71 16.06 28.34 -6.90
N GLY A 72 17.19 27.79 -7.36
CA GLY A 72 18.52 28.05 -6.78
C GLY A 72 19.19 29.31 -7.33
N ASP A 73 18.90 29.63 -8.59
CA ASP A 73 19.58 30.71 -9.33
C ASP A 73 19.07 32.11 -8.96
N VAL A 74 17.86 32.21 -8.42
CA VAL A 74 17.27 33.48 -7.95
C VAL A 74 17.87 33.88 -6.59
N VAL A 75 18.17 32.90 -5.72
CA VAL A 75 18.85 33.13 -4.44
C VAL A 75 20.32 33.52 -4.64
N SER A 76 20.99 32.96 -5.66
CA SER A 76 22.39 33.30 -5.94
C SER A 76 22.57 34.65 -6.65
N ARG A 77 21.51 35.22 -7.27
CA ARG A 77 21.54 36.54 -7.93
C ARG A 77 21.11 37.70 -7.02
N GLY A 78 20.69 37.43 -5.79
CA GLY A 78 20.23 38.41 -4.80
C GLY A 78 21.15 38.61 -3.59
N ALA A 79 22.40 38.12 -3.65
CA ALA A 79 23.42 38.46 -2.66
C ALA A 79 23.93 39.90 -2.91
N PRO A 80 24.20 40.66 -1.83
CA PRO A 80 24.22 42.13 -1.79
C PRO A 80 25.20 42.82 -2.73
#